data_AF-A0A1H8JA15-F1
#
_entry.id   AF-A0A1H8JA15-F1
#
_cell.length_a   1.000
_cell.length_b   1.000
_cell.length_c   1.000
_cell.angle_alpha   90.00
_cell.angle_beta   90.00
_cell.angle_gamma   90.00
#
_symmetry.space_group_name_H-M   'P 1'
#
loop_
_entity.id
_entity.type
_entity.pdbx_description
1 polymer ?
#
loop_
_entity_poly.entity_id
_entity_poly.type
_entity_poly.pdbx_seq_one_letter_code
_entity_poly.pdbx_strand_id
1 'polypeptide(L)'
;MKLIAIDPPTRSFSRWLTDEEIGRVIAHKRGWRQAPDGSVLAGKIRKTRISASLAQLGATAVARGWASRPRVEPSDSSGPTHMMWGIIDARTDAEIAAELGG
;
A
#
# COMPACT_ATOMS: atom_id res chain seq x y z
N MET A 1 -21.05 3.58 7.92
CA MET A 1 -19.74 2.91 8.16
C MET A 1 -18.68 3.93 8.53
N LYS A 2 -18.08 3.80 9.74
CA LYS A 2 -16.96 4.65 10.19
C LYS A 2 -15.67 4.16 9.54
N LEU A 3 -14.96 5.05 8.85
CA LEU A 3 -13.68 4.75 8.21
C LEU A 3 -12.52 5.08 9.15
N ILE A 4 -11.56 4.18 9.22
CA ILE A 4 -10.39 4.24 10.10
C ILE A 4 -9.23 4.87 9.31
N ALA A 5 -8.54 5.83 9.92
CA ALA A 5 -7.32 6.39 9.33
C ALA A 5 -6.21 5.32 9.37
N ILE A 6 -5.40 5.26 8.32
CA ILE A 6 -4.30 4.30 8.24
C ILE A 6 -3.01 5.04 8.58
N ASP A 7 -2.39 4.61 9.68
CA ASP A 7 -1.10 5.13 10.12
C ASP A 7 0.05 4.42 9.39
N PRO A 8 1.18 5.11 9.17
CA PRO A 8 2.36 4.48 8.61
C PRO A 8 2.94 3.47 9.62
N PRO A 9 3.73 2.49 9.15
CA PRO A 9 4.45 1.57 10.05
C PRO A 9 5.32 2.36 11.04
N THR A 10 5.27 1.98 12.32
CA THR A 10 6.03 2.64 13.39
C THR A 10 7.49 2.18 13.48
N ARG A 11 7.85 1.11 12.76
CA ARG A 11 9.21 0.55 12.76
C ARG A 11 10.10 1.23 11.71
N SER A 12 11.38 1.39 12.04
CA SER A 12 12.37 2.04 11.17
C SER A 12 12.45 1.36 9.79
N PHE A 13 12.51 2.18 8.72
CA PHE A 13 12.69 1.76 7.32
C PHE A 13 14.01 1.04 7.03
N SER A 14 14.84 0.81 8.06
CA SER A 14 16.06 0.00 8.01
C SER A 14 15.82 -1.50 7.82
N ARG A 15 14.55 -1.93 7.78
CA ARG A 15 14.14 -3.32 7.59
C ARG A 15 13.09 -3.44 6.47
N TRP A 16 12.95 -4.66 5.97
CA TRP A 16 11.99 -5.06 4.95
C TRP A 16 10.55 -4.84 5.40
N LEU A 17 9.77 -4.15 4.56
CA LEU A 17 8.33 -4.02 4.78
C LEU A 17 7.59 -5.26 4.28
N THR A 18 6.60 -5.70 5.06
CA THR A 18 5.65 -6.73 4.60
C THR A 18 4.68 -6.16 3.57
N ASP A 19 3.97 -7.02 2.84
CA ASP A 19 2.94 -6.58 1.90
C ASP A 19 1.88 -5.70 2.60
N GLU A 20 1.48 -6.04 3.83
CA GLU A 20 0.54 -5.21 4.58
C GLU A 20 1.10 -3.83 4.88
N GLU A 21 2.38 -3.73 5.26
CA GLU A 21 3.01 -2.45 5.56
C GLU A 21 3.26 -1.60 4.32
N ILE A 22 3.63 -2.21 3.21
CA ILE A 22 3.67 -1.54 1.91
C ILE A 22 2.28 -0.96 1.63
N GLY A 23 1.21 -1.75 1.81
CA GLY A 23 -0.17 -1.29 1.70
C GLY A 23 -0.50 -0.13 2.64
N ARG A 24 -0.05 -0.18 3.90
CA ARG A 24 -0.24 0.91 4.88
C ARG A 24 0.43 2.19 4.45
N VAL A 25 1.69 2.13 3.98
CA VAL A 25 2.40 3.33 3.53
C VAL A 25 1.72 3.93 2.30
N ILE A 26 1.33 3.12 1.32
CA ILE A 26 0.61 3.57 0.13
C ILE A 26 -0.69 4.28 0.53
N ALA A 27 -1.52 3.59 1.32
CA ALA A 27 -2.82 4.12 1.73
C ALA A 27 -2.68 5.40 2.58
N HIS A 28 -1.69 5.44 3.46
CA HIS A 28 -1.38 6.62 4.26
C HIS A 28 -0.99 7.82 3.38
N LYS A 29 -0.02 7.65 2.46
CA LYS A 29 0.41 8.72 1.54
C LYS A 29 -0.72 9.26 0.68
N ARG A 30 -1.64 8.39 0.26
CA ARG A 30 -2.81 8.75 -0.57
C ARG A 30 -3.99 9.30 0.24
N GLY A 31 -3.92 9.29 1.57
CA GLY A 31 -5.03 9.69 2.42
C GLY A 31 -6.25 8.76 2.34
N TRP A 32 -6.05 7.51 1.91
CA TRP A 32 -7.08 6.48 1.90
C TRP A 32 -7.40 6.01 3.32
N ARG A 33 -8.52 5.30 3.47
CA ARG A 33 -8.99 4.84 4.77
C ARG A 33 -9.42 3.39 4.74
N GLN A 34 -9.34 2.75 5.90
CA GLN A 34 -9.78 1.37 6.07
C GLN A 34 -11.22 1.29 6.55
N ALA A 35 -11.95 0.37 5.97
CA ALA A 35 -13.26 -0.06 6.43
C ALA A 35 -13.13 -1.08 7.57
N PRO A 36 -14.18 -1.30 8.39
CA PRO A 36 -14.19 -2.34 9.42
C PRO A 36 -14.04 -3.76 8.87
N ASP A 37 -14.39 -4.00 7.60
CA ASP A 37 -14.21 -5.27 6.90
C ASP A 37 -12.78 -5.47 6.37
N GLY A 38 -11.87 -4.53 6.64
CA GLY A 38 -10.47 -4.56 6.20
C GLY A 38 -10.23 -3.92 4.82
N SER A 39 -11.29 -3.59 4.07
CA SER A 39 -11.16 -3.00 2.73
C SER A 39 -10.57 -1.59 2.76
N VAL A 40 -9.83 -1.24 1.70
CA VAL A 40 -9.19 0.06 1.53
C VAL A 40 -10.02 0.91 0.59
N LEU A 41 -10.39 2.11 1.04
CA LEU A 41 -11.28 3.02 0.35
C LEU A 41 -10.61 4.37 0.09
N ALA A 42 -10.75 4.86 -1.13
CA ALA A 42 -10.37 6.21 -1.53
C ALA A 42 -11.56 7.17 -1.50
N GLY A 43 -11.28 8.45 -1.27
CA GLY A 43 -12.27 9.52 -1.27
C GLY A 43 -13.02 9.72 0.06
N LYS A 44 -13.48 10.96 0.28
CA LYS A 44 -14.24 11.36 1.48
C LYS A 44 -15.76 11.23 1.31
N ILE A 45 -16.26 11.61 0.13
CA ILE A 45 -17.70 11.69 -0.19
C ILE A 45 -18.11 10.46 -1.01
N ARG A 46 -17.57 10.33 -2.23
CA ARG A 46 -17.68 9.09 -3.02
C ARG A 46 -16.56 8.16 -2.59
N LYS A 47 -16.93 7.04 -1.97
CA LYS A 47 -16.00 6.02 -1.50
C LYS A 47 -15.79 5.01 -2.62
N THR A 48 -14.58 4.94 -3.15
CA THR A 48 -14.19 3.95 -4.16
C THR A 48 -13.39 2.85 -3.48
N ARG A 49 -13.77 1.59 -3.67
CA ARG A 49 -12.98 0.45 -3.20
C ARG A 49 -11.71 0.35 -4.05
N ILE A 50 -10.57 0.42 -3.37
CA ILE A 50 -9.27 0.27 -3.99
C ILE A 50 -8.78 -1.17 -3.88
N SER A 51 -8.95 -1.79 -2.71
CA SER A 51 -8.48 -3.15 -2.44
C SER A 51 -9.35 -3.80 -1.36
N ALA A 52 -9.43 -5.14 -1.35
CA ALA A 52 -10.12 -5.86 -0.30
C ALA A 52 -9.32 -5.88 1.02
N SER A 53 -8.00 -5.66 0.98
CA SER A 53 -7.16 -5.54 2.17
C SER A 53 -5.86 -4.75 1.93
N LEU A 54 -5.21 -4.33 3.01
CA LEU A 54 -3.87 -3.73 2.97
C LEU A 54 -2.81 -4.70 2.45
N ALA A 55 -2.90 -5.98 2.84
CA ALA A 55 -1.99 -7.01 2.37
C ALA A 55 -2.12 -7.22 0.85
N GLN A 56 -3.34 -7.31 0.32
CA GLN A 56 -3.58 -7.42 -1.12
C GLN A 56 -3.06 -6.19 -1.87
N LEU A 57 -3.26 -4.99 -1.31
CA LEU A 57 -2.78 -3.74 -1.90
C LEU A 57 -1.27 -3.75 -2.07
N GLY A 58 -0.52 -4.08 -1.00
CA GLY A 58 0.94 -4.10 -1.09
C GLY A 58 1.48 -5.26 -1.93
N ALA A 59 0.89 -6.46 -1.85
CA ALA A 59 1.29 -7.59 -2.68
C ALA A 59 1.13 -7.26 -4.18
N THR A 60 0.02 -6.63 -4.56
CA THR A 60 -0.21 -6.22 -5.94
C THR A 60 0.71 -5.08 -6.36
N ALA A 61 0.96 -4.10 -5.47
CA ALA A 61 1.91 -3.02 -5.73
C ALA A 61 3.31 -3.56 -6.01
N VAL A 62 3.75 -4.60 -5.30
CA VAL A 62 5.01 -5.30 -5.58
C VAL A 62 4.95 -6.06 -6.91
N ALA A 63 3.90 -6.84 -7.14
CA ALA A 63 3.74 -7.65 -8.36
C ALA A 63 3.69 -6.79 -9.64
N ARG A 64 3.11 -5.59 -9.56
CA ARG A 64 3.02 -4.62 -10.66
C ARG A 64 4.24 -3.70 -10.77
N GLY A 65 5.22 -3.83 -9.87
CA GLY A 65 6.42 -3.00 -9.85
C GLY A 65 6.19 -1.56 -9.39
N TRP A 66 5.04 -1.25 -8.79
CA TRP A 66 4.75 0.07 -8.20
C TRP A 66 5.54 0.31 -6.91
N ALA A 67 5.84 -0.77 -6.19
CA ALA A 67 6.76 -0.81 -5.07
C ALA A 67 7.88 -1.80 -5.39
N SER A 68 9.13 -1.40 -5.15
CA SER A 68 10.28 -2.29 -5.29
C SER A 68 10.71 -2.82 -3.93
N ARG A 69 10.81 -4.15 -3.84
CA ARG A 69 11.54 -4.85 -2.79
C ARG A 69 12.56 -5.77 -3.48
N PRO A 70 13.79 -5.89 -2.97
CA PRO A 70 14.69 -6.89 -3.53
C PRO A 70 14.12 -8.32 -3.36
N ARG A 71 14.47 -9.21 -4.30
CA ARG A 71 13.82 -10.52 -4.47
C ARG A 71 14.12 -11.53 -3.35
N VAL A 72 15.16 -11.26 -2.57
CA VAL A 72 15.71 -12.14 -1.53
C VAL A 72 16.10 -11.28 -0.33
N GLU A 73 15.73 -11.70 0.87
CA GLU A 73 16.22 -11.11 2.11
C GLU A 73 17.73 -11.44 2.26
N PRO A 74 18.64 -10.47 2.32
CA PRO A 74 20.05 -10.72 2.57
C PRO A 74 20.21 -11.23 4.01
N SER A 75 21.17 -12.13 4.24
CA SER A 75 21.41 -12.78 5.55
C SER A 75 21.61 -11.80 6.70
N ASP A 76 22.00 -10.56 6.39
CA ASP A 76 22.45 -9.59 7.38
C ASP A 76 21.33 -8.63 7.82
N SER A 77 20.07 -8.88 7.38
CA SER A 77 18.89 -8.05 7.69
C SER A 77 18.99 -6.56 7.30
N SER A 78 20.11 -6.15 6.70
CA SER A 78 20.35 -4.80 6.22
C SER A 78 19.92 -4.71 4.76
N GLY A 79 18.83 -3.99 4.52
CA GLY A 79 18.35 -3.73 3.18
C GLY A 79 17.53 -2.45 3.18
N PRO A 80 17.96 -1.37 2.51
CA PRO A 80 17.08 -0.24 2.26
C PRO A 80 15.99 -0.75 1.31
N THR A 81 14.75 -0.80 1.79
CA THR A 81 13.61 -0.89 0.88
C THR A 81 13.58 0.43 0.10
N HIS A 82 14.29 0.51 -1.04
CA HIS A 82 14.12 1.60 -1.99
C HIS A 82 12.76 1.44 -2.64
N MET A 83 11.73 1.93 -1.96
CA MET A 83 10.39 2.02 -2.54
C MET A 83 10.45 3.07 -3.65
N MET A 84 10.42 2.62 -4.91
CA MET A 84 10.26 3.50 -6.07
C MET A 84 8.82 4.04 -6.12
N TRP A 85 8.54 5.01 -5.24
CA TRP A 85 7.22 5.63 -5.08
C TRP A 85 6.70 6.34 -6.34
N GLY A 86 7.60 6.71 -7.26
CA GLY A 86 7.24 7.53 -8.42
C GLY A 86 6.16 6.91 -9.33
N ILE A 87 6.08 5.58 -9.42
CA ILE A 87 5.10 4.90 -10.29
C ILE A 87 3.71 4.94 -9.65
N ILE A 88 3.61 4.69 -8.34
CA ILE A 88 2.29 4.71 -7.69
C ILE A 88 1.77 6.13 -7.59
N ASP A 89 2.61 7.12 -7.33
CA ASP A 89 2.21 8.52 -7.17
C ASP A 89 1.68 9.14 -8.48
N ALA A 90 2.20 8.70 -9.63
CA ALA A 90 1.80 9.15 -10.96
C ALA A 90 0.42 8.63 -11.43
N ARG A 91 -0.12 7.60 -10.76
CA ARG A 91 -1.41 6.99 -11.12
C ARG A 91 -2.57 7.71 -10.42
N THR A 92 -3.78 7.56 -10.92
CA THR A 92 -5.01 8.00 -10.26
C THR A 92 -5.60 6.88 -9.40
N ASP A 93 -6.40 7.24 -8.40
CA ASP A 93 -7.13 6.27 -7.57
C ASP A 93 -8.02 5.33 -8.42
N ALA A 94 -8.56 5.83 -9.53
CA ALA A 94 -9.42 5.07 -10.44
C ALA A 94 -8.61 4.03 -11.25
N GLU A 95 -7.45 4.40 -11.78
CA GLU A 95 -6.55 3.46 -12.47
C GLU A 95 -6.06 2.37 -11.52
N ILE A 96 -5.72 2.74 -10.29
CA ILE A 96 -5.28 1.78 -9.28
C ILE A 96 -6.42 0.82 -8.92
N ALA A 97 -7.65 1.31 -8.71
CA ALA A 97 -8.81 0.46 -8.46
C ALA A 97 -9.10 -0.52 -9.61
N ALA A 98 -9.00 -0.04 -10.86
CA ALA A 98 -9.21 -0.89 -12.04
C ALA A 98 -8.17 -2.01 -12.15
N GLU A 99 -6.90 -1.74 -11.84
CA GLU A 99 -5.83 -2.74 -11.90
C GLU A 99 -5.80 -3.71 -10.72
N LEU A 100 -6.41 -3.33 -9.60
CA LEU A 100 -6.60 -4.17 -8.41
C LEU A 100 -7.89 -5.00 -8.45
N GLY A 101 -8.77 -4.76 -9.42
CA GLY A 101 -10.06 -5.44 -9.56
C GLY A 101 -11.10 -5.02 -8.52
N GLY A 102 -11.12 -3.72 -8.17
CA GLY A 102 -12.03 -3.12 -7.17
C GLY A 102 -13.51 -3.36 -7.43
#